data_AF-A0A269XK45-F1
#
_entry.id   AF-A0A269XK45-F1
#
_cell.length_a   1.000
_cell.length_b   1.000
_cell.length_c   1.000
_cell.angle_alpha   90.00
_cell.angle_beta   90.00
_cell.angle_gamma   90.00
#
_symmetry.space_group_name_H-M   'P 1'
#
loop_
_entity.id
_entity.type
_entity.pdbx_description
1 polymer ?
#
loop_
_entity_poly.entity_id
_entity_poly.type
_entity_poly.pdbx_seq_one_letter_code
_entity_poly.pdbx_strand_id
1 'polypeptide(L)'
;NERFIRQLAYDYARFQGHKLSRVDLGLKQWGLAQRDGETHAQYVKRVNNTSKIWKTKDNAFYDLSREGTSKLNQHTSLNPNIVYKTYTGESTRPTLDGRQKADINIKFSYLVTANVIG
;
A
#
# COMPACT_ATOMS: atom_id res chain seq x y z
N ASN A 1 -3.31 -6.88 -11.93
CA ASN A 1 -3.28 -7.46 -10.56
C ASN A 1 -3.41 -6.46 -9.42
N GLU A 2 -3.13 -5.17 -9.62
CA GLU A 2 -3.22 -4.15 -8.54
C GLU A 2 -4.56 -4.13 -7.81
N ARG A 3 -5.70 -4.09 -8.54
CA ARG A 3 -7.05 -4.07 -7.93
C ARG A 3 -7.29 -5.25 -6.97
N PHE A 4 -6.78 -6.43 -7.32
CA PHE A 4 -6.93 -7.64 -6.49
C PHE A 4 -6.07 -7.55 -5.22
N ILE A 5 -4.81 -7.14 -5.33
CA ILE A 5 -3.92 -6.98 -4.17
C ILE A 5 -4.47 -5.90 -3.23
N ARG A 6 -4.93 -4.78 -3.80
CA ARG A 6 -5.56 -3.70 -3.04
C ARG A 6 -6.82 -4.18 -2.32
N GLN A 7 -7.62 -5.02 -2.98
CA GLN A 7 -8.81 -5.60 -2.37
C GLN A 7 -8.43 -6.44 -1.12
N LEU A 8 -7.47 -7.35 -1.26
CA LEU A 8 -6.99 -8.18 -0.16
C LEU A 8 -6.44 -7.35 1.01
N ALA A 9 -5.66 -6.31 0.72
CA ALA A 9 -5.08 -5.45 1.75
C ALA A 9 -6.16 -4.72 2.57
N TYR A 10 -7.18 -4.19 1.92
CA TYR A 10 -8.28 -3.51 2.60
C TYR A 10 -9.25 -4.49 3.29
N ASP A 11 -9.41 -5.71 2.77
CA ASP A 11 -10.19 -6.76 3.45
C ASP A 11 -9.51 -7.19 4.75
N TYR A 12 -8.18 -7.34 4.71
CA TYR A 12 -7.36 -7.54 5.90
C TYR A 12 -7.47 -6.35 6.86
N ALA A 13 -7.46 -5.12 6.34
CA ALA A 13 -7.60 -3.94 7.19
C ALA A 13 -8.97 -3.82 7.85
N ARG A 14 -10.05 -4.16 7.14
CA ARG A 14 -11.39 -4.28 7.73
C ARG A 14 -11.39 -5.37 8.80
N PHE A 15 -10.78 -6.52 8.54
CA PHE A 15 -10.68 -7.58 9.55
C PHE A 15 -9.97 -7.08 10.82
N GLN A 16 -8.80 -6.46 10.69
CA GLN A 16 -8.03 -5.89 11.81
C GLN A 16 -8.72 -4.68 12.48
N GLY A 17 -9.74 -4.09 11.87
CA GLY A 17 -10.50 -2.99 12.47
C GLY A 17 -11.48 -3.41 13.57
N HIS A 18 -11.63 -4.72 13.85
CA HIS A 18 -12.51 -5.20 14.91
C HIS A 18 -11.99 -4.84 16.32
N LYS A 19 -12.91 -4.75 17.30
CA LYS A 19 -12.61 -4.26 18.66
C LYS A 19 -11.61 -5.10 19.48
N LEU A 20 -11.32 -6.33 19.06
CA LEU A 20 -10.37 -7.22 19.76
C LEU A 20 -8.97 -7.19 19.12
N SER A 21 -8.82 -6.52 17.99
CA SER A 21 -7.53 -6.35 17.35
C SER A 21 -6.65 -5.40 18.17
N ARG A 22 -5.36 -5.73 18.23
CA ARG A 22 -4.31 -4.88 18.81
C ARG A 22 -3.48 -4.17 17.72
N VAL A 23 -3.89 -4.27 16.46
CA VAL A 23 -3.19 -3.74 15.29
C VAL A 23 -3.98 -2.57 14.71
N ASP A 24 -3.33 -1.42 14.57
CA ASP A 24 -3.86 -0.27 13.83
C ASP A 24 -3.10 -0.09 12.52
N LEU A 25 -3.81 -0.18 11.40
CA LEU A 25 -3.26 -0.02 10.06
C LEU A 25 -3.41 1.41 9.52
N GLY A 26 -3.88 2.35 10.33
CA GLY A 26 -3.98 3.77 9.96
C GLY A 26 -5.13 4.08 8.98
N LEU A 27 -6.20 3.27 9.00
CA LEU A 27 -7.36 3.41 8.09
C LEU A 27 -8.68 3.71 8.82
N LYS A 28 -8.62 4.09 10.09
CA LYS A 28 -9.81 4.38 10.92
C LYS A 28 -10.63 5.56 10.37
N GLN A 29 -9.98 6.56 9.78
CA GLN A 29 -10.59 7.70 9.10
C GLN A 29 -11.52 7.29 7.93
N TRP A 30 -11.30 6.11 7.36
CA TRP A 30 -12.16 5.52 6.34
C TRP A 30 -13.29 4.66 6.92
N GLY A 31 -13.46 4.65 8.24
CA GLY A 31 -14.47 3.89 8.96
C GLY A 31 -14.06 2.45 9.27
N LEU A 32 -12.82 2.04 8.99
CA LEU A 32 -12.28 0.69 9.27
C LEU A 32 -11.91 0.52 10.75
N ALA A 33 -12.85 0.86 11.62
CA ALA A 33 -12.82 0.64 13.06
C ALA A 33 -14.23 0.28 13.51
N GLN A 34 -14.36 -0.84 14.22
CA GLN A 34 -15.60 -1.24 14.86
C GLN A 34 -15.90 -0.26 16.00
N ARG A 35 -17.13 0.26 16.05
CA ARG A 35 -17.55 1.24 17.06
C ARG A 35 -18.01 0.53 18.33
N ASP A 36 -18.02 1.26 19.44
CA ASP A 36 -18.65 0.78 20.67
C ASP A 36 -20.15 0.55 20.45
N GLY A 37 -20.66 -0.55 21.01
CA GLY A 37 -22.04 -0.99 20.81
C GLY A 37 -22.32 -1.62 19.44
N GLU A 38 -21.36 -1.64 18.50
CA GLU A 38 -21.53 -2.25 17.18
C GLU A 38 -21.20 -3.75 17.22
N THR A 39 -22.11 -4.60 16.72
CA THR A 39 -21.79 -6.01 16.44
C THR A 39 -20.83 -6.11 15.24
N HIS A 40 -20.09 -7.21 15.12
CA HIS A 40 -19.17 -7.38 13.99
C HIS A 40 -19.90 -7.36 12.63
N ALA A 41 -21.11 -7.93 12.56
CA ALA A 41 -21.92 -7.90 11.34
C ALA A 41 -22.36 -6.48 10.96
N GLN A 42 -22.77 -5.66 11.94
CA GLN A 42 -23.10 -4.24 11.72
C GLN A 42 -21.88 -3.45 11.24
N TYR A 43 -20.71 -3.71 11.84
CA TYR A 43 -19.44 -3.13 11.42
C TYR A 43 -19.11 -3.42 9.95
N VAL A 44 -19.12 -4.69 9.56
CA VAL A 44 -18.84 -5.09 8.17
C VAL A 44 -19.84 -4.47 7.20
N LYS A 45 -21.14 -4.51 7.53
CA LYS A 45 -22.21 -3.89 6.73
C LYS A 45 -21.98 -2.39 6.57
N ARG A 46 -21.67 -1.67 7.66
CA ARG A 46 -21.39 -0.23 7.62
C ARG A 46 -20.19 0.08 6.74
N VAL A 47 -19.05 -0.58 6.96
CA VAL A 47 -17.83 -0.33 6.18
C VAL A 47 -18.07 -0.55 4.69
N ASN A 48 -18.75 -1.65 4.31
CA ASN A 48 -19.02 -1.95 2.91
C ASN A 48 -19.95 -0.92 2.25
N ASN A 49 -20.89 -0.35 3.02
CA ASN A 49 -21.87 0.60 2.49
C ASN A 49 -21.38 2.05 2.49
N THR A 50 -20.55 2.45 3.46
CA THR A 50 -20.19 3.86 3.67
C THR A 50 -18.74 4.18 3.34
N SER A 51 -17.83 3.21 3.32
CA SER A 51 -16.41 3.48 3.10
C SER A 51 -16.10 3.69 1.63
N LYS A 52 -15.40 4.80 1.34
CA LYS A 52 -14.91 5.13 0.00
C LYS A 52 -13.53 4.51 -0.31
N ILE A 53 -12.90 3.82 0.66
CA ILE A 53 -11.52 3.33 0.56
C ILE A 53 -11.28 2.43 -0.66
N TRP A 54 -12.30 1.65 -1.05
CA TRP A 54 -12.23 0.72 -2.17
C TRP A 54 -12.06 1.39 -3.54
N LYS A 55 -12.53 2.64 -3.66
CA LYS A 55 -12.62 3.37 -4.93
C LYS A 55 -11.77 4.65 -4.96
N THR A 56 -11.37 5.16 -3.80
CA THR A 56 -10.60 6.40 -3.71
C THR A 56 -9.18 6.26 -4.29
N LYS A 57 -8.61 7.38 -4.74
CA LYS A 57 -7.17 7.53 -5.04
C LYS A 57 -6.37 8.03 -3.83
N ASP A 58 -7.04 8.42 -2.76
CA ASP A 58 -6.41 8.87 -1.51
C ASP A 58 -5.93 7.67 -0.68
N ASN A 59 -4.84 7.05 -1.14
CA ASN A 59 -4.18 5.92 -0.49
C ASN A 59 -2.78 5.64 -1.08
N ALA A 60 -1.97 4.91 -0.30
CA ALA A 60 -0.61 4.55 -0.67
C ALA A 60 -0.49 3.76 -1.98
N PHE A 61 -1.46 2.91 -2.35
CA PHE A 61 -1.36 2.18 -3.62
C PHE A 61 -1.36 3.12 -4.82
N TYR A 62 -2.15 4.20 -4.77
CA TYR A 62 -2.15 5.20 -5.81
C TYR A 62 -0.90 6.08 -5.75
N ASP A 63 -0.50 6.56 -4.57
CA ASP A 63 0.67 7.45 -4.44
C ASP A 63 1.99 6.75 -4.80
N LEU A 64 2.10 5.44 -4.59
CA LEU A 64 3.24 4.60 -5.02
C LEU A 64 3.19 4.22 -6.51
N SER A 65 2.11 4.54 -7.22
CA SER A 65 2.04 4.37 -8.67
C SER A 65 2.84 5.46 -9.38
N ARG A 66 3.26 5.20 -10.63
CA ARG A 66 3.94 6.21 -11.47
C ARG A 66 3.10 7.47 -11.66
N GLU A 67 1.78 7.33 -11.81
CA GLU A 67 0.86 8.47 -11.96
C GLU A 67 0.79 9.29 -10.66
N GLY A 68 0.55 8.63 -9.52
CA GLY A 68 0.43 9.31 -8.22
C GLY A 68 1.72 9.99 -7.80
N THR A 69 2.86 9.29 -7.88
CA THR A 69 4.18 9.87 -7.59
C THR A 69 4.50 11.05 -8.50
N SER A 70 4.19 10.99 -9.80
CA SER A 70 4.41 12.12 -10.73
C SER A 70 3.59 13.35 -10.33
N LYS A 71 2.33 13.17 -9.94
CA LYS A 71 1.49 14.28 -9.42
C LYS A 71 2.05 14.85 -8.12
N LEU A 72 2.52 13.99 -7.21
CA LEU A 72 3.14 14.43 -5.96
C LEU A 72 4.40 15.27 -6.23
N ASN A 73 5.26 14.83 -7.16
CA ASN A 73 6.47 15.54 -7.55
C ASN A 73 6.18 16.94 -8.13
N GLN A 74 5.07 17.11 -8.86
CA GLN A 74 4.66 18.41 -9.41
C GLN A 74 4.20 19.41 -8.33
N HIS A 75 3.79 18.93 -7.15
CA HIS A 75 3.29 19.76 -6.05
C HIS A 75 4.28 19.89 -4.90
N THR A 76 5.50 19.36 -5.05
CA THR A 76 6.56 19.42 -4.05
C THR A 76 7.78 20.15 -4.62
N SER A 77 8.52 20.82 -3.74
CA SER A 77 9.75 21.53 -4.11
C SER A 77 10.80 21.35 -3.03
N LEU A 78 12.06 21.57 -3.39
CA LEU A 78 13.17 21.51 -2.45
C LEU A 78 13.14 22.74 -1.54
N ASN A 79 13.25 22.52 -0.23
CA ASN A 79 13.45 23.59 0.72
C ASN A 79 14.96 23.93 0.76
N PRO A 80 15.37 25.19 0.52
CA PRO A 80 16.78 25.57 0.49
C PRO A 80 17.50 25.42 1.84
N ASN A 81 16.75 25.31 2.95
CA ASN A 81 17.30 25.16 4.29
C ASN A 81 17.37 23.70 4.76
N ILE A 82 17.08 22.73 3.88
CA ILE A 82 17.12 21.31 4.18
C ILE A 82 18.19 20.64 3.29
N VAL A 83 19.05 19.83 3.90
CA VAL A 83 20.00 18.99 3.19
C VAL A 83 19.34 17.64 2.87
N TYR A 84 19.25 17.31 1.58
CA TYR A 84 18.68 16.05 1.10
C TYR A 84 19.78 15.10 0.64
N LYS A 85 19.69 13.83 1.04
CA LYS A 85 20.56 12.75 0.56
C LYS A 85 19.74 11.48 0.34
N THR A 86 19.95 10.80 -0.78
CA THR A 86 19.29 9.53 -1.11
C THR A 86 20.31 8.41 -1.20
N TYR A 87 19.88 7.19 -0.86
CA TYR A 87 20.64 5.96 -1.04
C TYR A 87 19.78 4.98 -1.83
N THR A 88 20.39 4.36 -2.84
CA THR A 88 19.72 3.40 -3.72
C THR A 88 20.44 2.06 -3.63
N GLY A 89 19.68 0.98 -3.61
CA GLY A 89 20.19 -0.39 -3.66
C GLY A 89 19.57 -1.15 -4.82
N GLU A 90 20.27 -2.20 -5.25
CA GLU A 90 19.82 -3.15 -6.26
C GLU A 90 20.00 -4.57 -5.70
N SER A 91 19.02 -5.44 -5.98
CA SER A 91 19.07 -6.87 -5.61
C SER A 91 18.49 -7.71 -6.76
N THR A 92 18.92 -7.35 -7.96
CA THR A 92 18.57 -7.99 -9.23
C THR A 92 19.83 -8.16 -10.06
N ARG A 93 19.79 -9.11 -11.00
CA ARG A 93 20.87 -9.33 -11.98
C ARG A 93 20.31 -9.48 -13.38
N PRO A 94 21.09 -9.10 -14.42
CA PRO A 94 20.66 -9.24 -15.80
C PRO A 94 20.52 -10.70 -16.21
N THR A 95 19.56 -10.96 -17.09
CA THR A 95 19.39 -12.21 -17.86
C THR A 95 20.02 -12.07 -19.25
N LEU A 96 20.03 -13.17 -20.01
CA LEU A 96 20.58 -13.18 -21.38
C LEU A 96 19.82 -12.25 -22.34
N ASP A 97 18.53 -12.00 -22.10
CA ASP A 97 17.68 -11.06 -22.86
C ASP A 97 17.69 -9.63 -22.29
N GLY A 98 18.56 -9.32 -21.32
CA GLY A 98 18.72 -7.99 -20.74
C GLY A 98 17.65 -7.59 -19.71
N ARG A 99 16.69 -8.47 -19.40
CA ARG A 99 15.76 -8.29 -18.27
C ARG A 99 16.46 -8.44 -16.94
N GLN A 100 15.87 -7.92 -15.87
CA GLN A 100 16.38 -8.09 -14.51
C GLN A 100 15.64 -9.23 -13.81
N LYS A 101 16.38 -10.09 -13.10
CA LYS A 101 15.80 -11.13 -12.25
C LYS A 101 16.29 -11.00 -10.82
N ALA A 102 15.42 -11.32 -9.87
CA ALA A 102 15.70 -11.21 -8.45
C ALA A 102 16.91 -12.04 -8.04
N ASP A 103 17.82 -11.45 -7.26
CA ASP A 103 19.00 -12.16 -6.73
C ASP A 103 18.63 -13.35 -5.86
N ILE A 104 19.56 -14.31 -5.76
CA ILE A 104 19.35 -15.55 -5.02
C ILE A 104 19.10 -15.27 -3.53
N ASN A 105 19.73 -14.22 -2.99
CA ASN A 105 19.61 -13.80 -1.60
C ASN A 105 18.57 -12.70 -1.36
N ILE A 106 17.75 -12.34 -2.37
CA ILE A 106 16.66 -11.39 -2.15
C ILE A 106 15.71 -11.95 -1.06
N LYS A 107 15.17 -11.07 -0.21
CA LYS A 107 14.16 -11.50 0.77
C LYS A 107 12.97 -12.11 0.02
N PHE A 108 12.58 -13.32 0.41
CA PHE A 108 11.56 -14.14 -0.27
C PHE A 108 10.26 -13.39 -0.60
N SER A 109 9.79 -12.51 0.29
CA SER A 109 8.58 -11.71 0.06
C SER A 109 8.64 -10.77 -1.16
N TYR A 110 9.85 -10.42 -1.62
CA TYR A 110 10.06 -9.55 -2.78
C TYR A 110 10.36 -10.31 -4.07
N LEU A 111 10.49 -11.64 -4.04
CA LEU A 111 10.86 -12.46 -5.19
C LEU A 111 9.93 -12.21 -6.39
N VAL A 112 8.61 -12.23 -6.15
CA VAL A 112 7.61 -12.02 -7.19
C VAL A 112 7.65 -10.58 -7.70
N THR A 113 7.69 -9.59 -6.80
CA THR A 113 7.67 -8.18 -7.21
C THR A 113 8.94 -7.78 -7.97
N ALA A 114 10.11 -8.30 -7.58
CA ALA A 114 11.36 -8.03 -8.27
C ALA A 114 11.34 -8.52 -9.72
N ASN A 115 10.83 -9.73 -9.96
CA ASN A 115 10.71 -10.30 -11.31
C ASN A 115 9.57 -9.68 -12.15
N VAL A 116 8.63 -8.96 -11.53
CA VAL A 116 7.60 -8.18 -12.25
C VAL A 116 8.13 -6.80 -12.65
N ILE A 117 9.05 -6.24 -11.86
CA ILE A 117 9.69 -4.95 -12.12
C ILE A 117 10.79 -5.08 -13.18
N GLY A 118 11.59 -6.15 -13.09
CA GLY A 118 12.75 -6.42 -13.95
C GLY A 118 12.42 -7.05 -15.29
#